data_AF-A0A142B992-F1
#
_entry.id   AF-A0A142B992-F1
#
_cell.length_a   1.000
_cell.length_b   1.000
_cell.length_c   1.000
_cell.angle_alpha   90.00
_cell.angle_beta   90.00
_cell.angle_gamma   90.00
#
_symmetry.space_group_name_H-M   'P 1'
#
loop_
_entity.id
_entity.type
_entity.pdbx_description
1 polymer ?
#
loop_
_entity_poly.entity_id
_entity_poly.type
_entity_poly.pdbx_seq_one_letter_code
_entity_poly.pdbx_strand_id
1 'polypeptide(L)'
;MKRLSTLVLVAALAGCASTGQEPVADVPAITTTVSSLADITYVPIKVYNQTIAIERPINSTTEVLQLNEKNSPVAGWKLPDYGVYQFKVESLITRRGFGTRAEAFTPEIWLLDSDFKPLQKLPASRLKYDEQSMLTRENLSTEFVLDNRTSSGKQPAYLLALTTEEARQVSLKVANFDEEYARIRARTAPPTGDIYTEAVADGTLRLQITPLLSQPARETRITPPPRPDYVPSTPDIVQKDKASNVSETINQDYLDAVQSALDGKDINQALSLRSAIRQLHITLQQQFSASYDVDKSSLKPPASLPENAAIEASISYYYQQQIILALKQDNPQAALAWIDQVDQLAWEVDQLF
;
A
#
# COMPACT_ATOMS: atom_id res chain seq x y z
N MET A 1 46.11 24.33 59.76
CA MET A 1 47.36 23.74 59.18
C MET A 1 47.35 22.24 59.41
N LYS A 2 47.93 21.44 58.48
CA LYS A 2 48.01 19.97 58.36
C LYS A 2 46.78 19.34 57.65
N ARG A 3 46.77 19.14 56.33
CA ARG A 3 47.46 18.14 55.46
C ARG A 3 47.22 16.69 55.92
N LEU A 4 46.30 15.94 55.30
CA LEU A 4 46.36 15.19 54.00
C LEU A 4 47.00 13.80 54.17
N SER A 5 46.22 12.75 53.89
CA SER A 5 46.58 11.40 53.35
C SER A 5 45.34 10.48 53.46
N THR A 6 44.51 10.33 52.42
CA THR A 6 44.54 9.29 51.36
C THR A 6 44.43 7.85 51.87
N LEU A 7 43.27 7.21 51.64
CA LEU A 7 43.18 5.76 51.46
C LEU A 7 42.16 5.46 50.35
N VAL A 8 42.68 4.86 49.28
CA VAL A 8 41.96 4.30 48.13
C VAL A 8 41.81 2.81 48.42
N LEU A 9 40.61 2.23 48.28
CA LEU A 9 40.44 0.89 47.68
C LEU A 9 38.98 0.50 47.38
N VAL A 10 38.76 0.24 46.08
CA VAL A 10 38.03 -0.89 45.46
C VAL A 10 36.49 -0.96 45.50
N ALA A 11 35.96 -0.63 44.32
CA ALA A 11 34.88 -1.23 43.55
C ALA A 11 34.23 -2.52 44.08
N ALA A 12 32.91 -2.46 44.24
CA ALA A 12 32.01 -3.58 43.96
C ALA A 12 31.04 -3.14 42.86
N LEU A 13 31.25 -3.66 41.66
CA LEU A 13 30.28 -3.70 40.57
C LEU A 13 29.17 -4.67 40.98
N ALA A 14 27.99 -4.15 41.30
CA ALA A 14 26.76 -4.90 41.25
C ALA A 14 25.80 -4.14 40.34
N GLY A 15 25.70 -4.60 39.11
CA GLY A 15 24.76 -4.10 38.12
C GLY A 15 23.34 -4.48 38.51
N CYS A 16 22.50 -3.48 38.70
CA CYS A 16 21.09 -3.57 38.34
C CYS A 16 20.91 -2.70 37.11
N ALA A 17 20.99 -3.32 35.93
CA ALA A 17 20.50 -2.72 34.71
C ALA A 17 18.97 -2.67 34.78
N SER A 18 18.45 -1.71 35.52
CA SER A 18 17.10 -1.20 35.31
C SER A 18 17.23 -0.16 34.21
N THR A 19 17.02 -0.59 32.96
CA THR A 19 16.71 0.33 31.86
C THR A 19 15.35 0.93 32.16
N GLY A 20 15.35 1.96 33.01
CA GLY A 20 14.34 3.00 33.01
C GLY A 20 14.45 3.69 31.66
N GLN A 21 13.62 3.26 30.72
CA GLN A 21 13.37 4.01 29.51
C GLN A 21 12.58 5.24 29.94
N GLU A 22 13.30 6.34 30.16
CA GLU A 22 12.69 7.65 30.23
C GLU A 22 11.79 7.81 29.01
N PRO A 23 10.51 8.21 29.18
CA PRO A 23 9.68 8.50 28.03
C PRO A 23 10.35 9.67 27.31
N VAL A 24 10.91 9.39 26.14
CA VAL A 24 11.28 10.42 25.18
C VAL A 24 10.01 11.23 24.99
N ALA A 25 10.02 12.46 25.51
CA ALA A 25 8.92 13.38 25.34
C ALA A 25 8.64 13.47 23.84
N ASP A 26 7.45 13.01 23.47
CA ASP A 26 6.91 13.14 22.12
C ASP A 26 6.97 14.63 21.79
N VAL A 27 7.89 15.02 20.91
CA VAL A 27 7.95 16.40 20.44
C VAL A 27 6.59 16.65 19.79
N PRO A 28 5.76 17.57 20.31
CA PRO A 28 4.42 17.75 19.79
C PRO A 28 4.55 18.13 18.32
N ALA A 29 3.94 17.32 17.44
CA ALA A 29 3.80 17.66 16.03
C ALA A 29 3.15 19.05 15.96
N ILE A 30 3.88 20.04 15.45
CA ILE A 30 3.39 21.42 15.36
C ILE A 30 2.41 21.46 14.19
N THR A 31 1.12 21.34 14.49
CA THR A 31 0.06 21.56 13.50
C THR A 31 -0.13 23.06 13.29
N THR A 32 0.14 23.55 12.07
CA THR A 32 -0.09 24.96 11.72
C THR A 32 -1.56 25.18 11.42
N THR A 33 -2.27 25.89 12.29
CA THR A 33 -3.66 26.32 12.03
C THR A 33 -3.65 27.61 11.21
N VAL A 34 -4.42 27.62 10.12
CA VAL A 34 -4.63 28.79 9.25
C VAL A 34 -6.08 29.26 9.32
N SER A 35 -6.29 30.57 9.26
CA SER A 35 -7.62 31.19 9.41
C SER A 35 -8.25 31.61 8.08
N SER A 36 -7.49 31.63 6.98
CA SER A 36 -7.96 32.03 5.65
C SER A 36 -7.47 31.06 4.57
N LEU A 37 -8.23 30.96 3.48
CA LEU A 37 -7.83 30.21 2.29
C LEU A 37 -6.54 30.76 1.66
N ALA A 38 -6.31 32.07 1.79
CA ALA A 38 -5.11 32.71 1.24
C ALA A 38 -3.81 32.35 1.98
N ASP A 39 -3.92 31.86 3.23
CA ASP A 39 -2.76 31.54 4.08
C ASP A 39 -2.27 30.10 3.89
N ILE A 40 -2.99 29.30 3.09
CA ILE A 40 -2.66 27.89 2.84
C ILE A 40 -1.44 27.78 1.92
N THR A 41 -0.58 26.80 2.18
CA THR A 41 0.55 26.50 1.30
C THR A 41 0.08 25.72 0.06
N TYR A 42 0.13 26.39 -1.10
CA TYR A 42 -0.22 25.80 -2.40
C TYR A 42 1.02 25.29 -3.15
N VAL A 43 1.06 23.98 -3.41
CA VAL A 43 2.14 23.36 -4.19
C VAL A 43 1.91 23.61 -5.69
N PRO A 44 2.84 24.24 -6.42
CA PRO A 44 2.66 24.50 -7.84
C PRO A 44 2.72 23.22 -8.67
N ILE A 45 1.69 22.98 -9.48
CA ILE A 45 1.65 21.87 -10.43
C ILE A 45 2.38 22.29 -11.70
N LYS A 46 3.41 21.52 -12.08
CA LYS A 46 4.12 21.68 -13.36
C LYS A 46 3.72 20.53 -14.27
N VAL A 47 2.75 20.78 -15.15
CA VAL A 47 2.30 19.78 -16.14
C VAL A 47 3.02 20.05 -17.46
N TYR A 48 3.66 19.01 -18.01
CA TYR A 48 4.26 19.06 -19.34
C TYR A 48 3.31 18.38 -20.36
N ASN A 49 3.83 17.52 -21.22
CA ASN A 49 3.07 16.79 -22.25
C ASN A 49 2.67 15.36 -21.82
N GLN A 50 2.86 15.00 -20.56
CA GLN A 50 2.59 13.66 -20.04
C GLN A 50 1.74 13.71 -18.78
N THR A 51 1.07 12.59 -18.49
CA THR A 51 0.37 12.40 -17.22
C THR A 51 1.38 12.41 -16.08
N ILE A 52 1.05 13.13 -15.01
CA ILE A 52 1.83 13.14 -13.76
C ILE A 52 0.93 12.75 -12.59
N ALA A 53 1.53 12.19 -11.53
CA ALA A 53 0.88 11.89 -10.28
C ALA A 53 1.67 12.52 -9.13
N ILE A 54 0.97 13.20 -8.22
CA ILE A 54 1.55 13.86 -7.05
C ILE A 54 0.88 13.28 -5.81
N GLU A 55 1.66 12.69 -4.93
CA GLU A 55 1.17 12.16 -3.65
C GLU A 55 1.44 13.14 -2.53
N ARG A 56 0.45 13.30 -1.65
CA ARG A 56 0.54 14.15 -0.47
C ARG A 56 -0.07 13.42 0.73
N PRO A 57 0.74 13.09 1.75
CA PRO A 57 0.20 12.56 3.00
C PRO A 57 -0.58 13.65 3.73
N ILE A 58 -1.69 13.25 4.35
CA ILE A 58 -2.47 14.04 5.30
C ILE A 58 -2.23 13.42 6.68
N ASN A 59 -1.65 14.18 7.60
CA ASN A 59 -1.23 13.71 8.92
C ASN A 59 -1.21 14.88 9.93
N SER A 60 -0.69 14.64 11.13
CA SER A 60 -0.60 15.62 12.22
C SER A 60 0.22 16.88 11.89
N THR A 61 1.08 16.85 10.87
CA THR A 61 1.88 18.00 10.42
C THR A 61 1.23 18.78 9.28
N THR A 62 0.10 18.30 8.75
CA THR A 62 -0.63 18.97 7.68
C THR A 62 -1.26 20.25 8.21
N GLU A 63 -1.25 21.31 7.39
CA GLU A 63 -1.95 22.56 7.71
C GLU A 63 -3.43 22.28 7.96
N VAL A 64 -4.00 23.00 8.92
CA VAL A 64 -5.40 22.84 9.31
C VAL A 64 -6.12 24.17 9.09
N LEU A 65 -7.15 24.16 8.26
CA LEU A 65 -8.04 25.29 8.07
C LEU A 65 -9.18 25.23 9.08
N GLN A 66 -9.43 26.35 9.77
CA GLN A 66 -10.60 26.49 10.63
C GLN A 66 -11.82 26.85 9.79
N LEU A 67 -12.77 25.93 9.69
CA LEU A 67 -14.00 26.04 8.89
C LEU A 67 -15.20 25.85 9.83
N ASN A 68 -16.03 26.90 9.99
CA ASN A 68 -17.19 26.87 10.89
C ASN A 68 -16.85 26.34 12.29
N GLU A 69 -15.78 26.88 12.89
CA GLU A 69 -15.26 26.49 14.23
C GLU A 69 -14.69 25.06 14.32
N LYS A 70 -14.58 24.33 13.21
CA LYS A 70 -13.95 23.00 13.14
C LYS A 70 -12.64 23.00 12.38
N ASN A 71 -11.73 22.17 12.83
CA ASN A 71 -10.43 21.97 12.23
C ASN A 71 -10.51 20.93 11.10
N SER A 72 -10.11 21.33 9.90
CA SER A 72 -10.02 20.47 8.74
C SER A 72 -8.59 20.46 8.19
N PRO A 73 -7.92 19.30 8.09
CA PRO A 73 -6.63 19.23 7.40
C PRO A 73 -6.81 19.57 5.93
N VAL A 74 -5.84 20.30 5.38
CA VAL A 74 -5.92 20.82 4.01
C VAL A 74 -4.70 20.49 3.16
N ALA A 75 -4.95 20.26 1.88
CA ALA A 75 -3.93 20.13 0.85
C ALA A 75 -4.26 21.05 -0.33
N GLY A 76 -3.42 22.07 -0.53
CA GLY A 76 -3.54 23.01 -1.63
C GLY A 76 -2.56 22.74 -2.78
N TRP A 77 -3.02 22.92 -4.01
CA TRP A 77 -2.21 22.96 -5.23
C TRP A 77 -2.52 24.19 -6.06
N LYS A 78 -1.49 24.80 -6.66
CA LYS A 78 -1.66 25.85 -7.67
C LYS A 78 -1.76 25.21 -9.05
N LEU A 79 -2.84 25.51 -9.74
CA LEU A 79 -3.19 24.95 -11.04
C LEU A 79 -2.36 25.59 -12.16
N PRO A 80 -2.17 24.91 -13.31
CA PRO A 80 -1.57 25.52 -14.50
C PRO A 80 -2.44 26.67 -15.04
N ASP A 81 -1.79 27.78 -15.40
CA ASP A 81 -2.46 29.00 -15.86
C ASP A 81 -3.18 28.82 -17.22
N TYR A 82 -2.78 27.83 -18.03
CA TYR A 82 -3.33 27.60 -19.37
C TYR A 82 -3.30 26.13 -19.76
N GLY A 83 -4.32 25.67 -20.49
CA GLY A 83 -4.41 24.31 -21.05
C GLY A 83 -5.71 23.61 -20.70
N VAL A 84 -5.87 22.38 -21.18
CA VAL A 84 -6.98 21.49 -20.80
C VAL A 84 -6.41 20.28 -20.11
N TYR A 85 -6.92 20.00 -18.91
CA TYR A 85 -6.41 18.93 -18.07
C TYR A 85 -7.56 18.13 -17.46
N GLN A 86 -7.44 16.81 -17.49
CA GLN A 86 -8.24 15.94 -16.65
C GLN A 86 -7.50 15.76 -15.32
N PHE A 87 -8.20 16.07 -14.24
CA PHE A 87 -7.76 15.83 -12.87
C PHE A 87 -8.50 14.63 -12.32
N LYS A 88 -7.75 13.71 -11.70
CA LYS A 88 -8.27 12.64 -10.87
C LYS A 88 -7.69 12.81 -9.47
N VAL A 89 -8.54 13.08 -8.49
CA VAL A 89 -8.15 13.14 -7.08
C VAL A 89 -8.49 11.80 -6.47
N GLU A 90 -7.49 11.08 -6.00
CA GLU A 90 -7.61 9.76 -5.39
C GLU A 90 -7.28 9.90 -3.89
N SER A 91 -8.15 9.39 -3.03
CA SER A 91 -7.87 9.18 -1.62
C SER A 91 -7.64 7.70 -1.39
N LEU A 92 -6.41 7.34 -1.01
CA LEU A 92 -6.03 5.94 -0.89
C LEU A 92 -6.72 5.28 0.30
N ILE A 93 -7.25 4.08 0.07
CA ILE A 93 -7.89 3.29 1.13
C ILE A 93 -6.81 2.54 1.89
N THR A 94 -6.87 2.62 3.22
CA THR A 94 -6.07 1.82 4.14
C THR A 94 -6.93 0.68 4.67
N ARG A 95 -6.47 -0.55 4.47
CA ARG A 95 -7.15 -1.75 4.98
C ARG A 95 -6.62 -2.12 6.36
N ARG A 96 -7.54 -2.37 7.31
CA ARG A 96 -7.21 -2.87 8.65
C ARG A 96 -7.97 -4.17 8.96
N GLY A 97 -7.55 -4.84 10.04
CA GLY A 97 -8.20 -6.07 10.50
C GLY A 97 -8.26 -7.14 9.42
N PHE A 98 -7.13 -7.41 8.75
CA PHE A 98 -7.06 -8.38 7.65
C PHE A 98 -8.00 -8.08 6.46
N GLY A 99 -8.24 -6.80 6.16
CA GLY A 99 -9.06 -6.39 5.01
C GLY A 99 -10.54 -6.16 5.35
N THR A 100 -10.97 -6.52 6.56
CA THR A 100 -12.37 -6.39 7.02
C THR A 100 -12.79 -4.95 7.35
N ARG A 101 -11.84 -4.02 7.47
CA ARG A 101 -12.10 -2.58 7.63
C ARG A 101 -11.38 -1.79 6.55
N ALA A 102 -12.04 -0.75 6.06
CA ALA A 102 -11.52 0.18 5.08
C ALA A 102 -11.59 1.59 5.65
N GLU A 103 -10.46 2.27 5.76
CA GLU A 103 -10.35 3.65 6.23
C GLU A 103 -9.85 4.52 5.07
N ALA A 104 -10.45 5.69 4.87
CA ALA A 104 -9.96 6.65 3.89
C ALA A 104 -10.21 8.09 4.35
N PHE A 105 -9.32 8.99 3.94
CA PHE A 105 -9.62 10.41 4.03
C PHE A 105 -10.73 10.75 3.03
N THR A 106 -11.80 11.44 3.43
CA THR A 106 -12.91 11.79 2.54
C THR A 106 -12.85 13.27 2.15
N PRO A 107 -12.22 13.62 1.01
CA PRO A 107 -12.07 15.01 0.62
C PRO A 107 -13.31 15.58 -0.04
N GLU A 108 -13.61 16.84 0.28
CA GLU A 108 -14.30 17.78 -0.57
C GLU A 108 -13.26 18.60 -1.35
N ILE A 109 -13.46 18.77 -2.66
CA ILE A 109 -12.51 19.48 -3.52
C ILE A 109 -13.05 20.86 -3.87
N TRP A 110 -12.30 21.90 -3.55
CA TRP A 110 -12.65 23.29 -3.86
C TRP A 110 -11.74 23.80 -4.96
N LEU A 111 -12.33 24.31 -6.03
CA LEU A 111 -11.65 25.08 -7.04
C LEU A 111 -11.78 26.56 -6.66
N LEU A 112 -10.65 27.25 -6.54
CA LEU A 112 -10.58 28.64 -6.12
C LEU A 112 -10.08 29.52 -7.27
N ASP A 113 -10.54 30.76 -7.32
CA ASP A 113 -9.98 31.78 -8.21
C ASP A 113 -8.63 32.35 -7.71
N SER A 114 -8.06 33.30 -8.45
CA SER A 114 -6.83 33.99 -8.09
C SER A 114 -6.92 34.80 -6.79
N ASP A 115 -8.13 35.13 -6.33
CA ASP A 115 -8.41 35.84 -5.09
C ASP A 115 -8.70 34.86 -3.92
N PHE A 116 -8.44 33.57 -4.11
CA PHE A 116 -8.74 32.47 -3.17
C PHE A 116 -10.22 32.30 -2.84
N LYS A 117 -11.13 32.78 -3.70
CA LYS A 117 -12.58 32.61 -3.51
C LYS A 117 -13.06 31.30 -4.15
N PRO A 118 -13.93 30.53 -3.48
CA PRO A 118 -14.48 29.31 -4.07
C PRO A 118 -15.30 29.59 -5.33
N LEU A 119 -14.90 29.00 -6.45
CA LEU A 119 -15.63 29.00 -7.72
C LEU A 119 -16.54 27.77 -7.85
N GLN A 120 -16.02 26.61 -7.45
CA GLN A 120 -16.74 25.36 -7.51
C GLN A 120 -16.32 24.47 -6.34
N LYS A 121 -17.30 23.73 -5.81
CA LYS A 121 -17.08 22.70 -4.79
C LYS A 121 -17.56 21.36 -5.35
N LEU A 122 -16.69 20.35 -5.26
CA LEU A 122 -17.00 18.97 -5.61
C LEU A 122 -17.22 18.23 -4.29
N PRO A 123 -18.47 17.91 -3.93
CA PRO A 123 -18.78 17.27 -2.65
C PRO A 123 -18.22 15.85 -2.61
N ALA A 124 -17.91 15.37 -1.41
CA ALA A 124 -17.43 14.00 -1.19
C ALA A 124 -18.42 12.93 -1.67
N SER A 125 -19.72 13.26 -1.83
CA SER A 125 -20.71 12.36 -2.43
C SER A 125 -20.45 12.03 -3.90
N ARG A 126 -19.51 12.72 -4.57
CA ARG A 126 -19.03 12.39 -5.92
C ARG A 126 -17.91 11.35 -5.94
N LEU A 127 -17.36 11.01 -4.77
CA LEU A 127 -16.31 10.00 -4.68
C LEU A 127 -16.88 8.66 -5.15
N LYS A 128 -16.09 7.97 -5.95
CA LYS A 128 -16.35 6.62 -6.44
C LYS A 128 -15.29 5.69 -5.90
N TYR A 129 -15.70 4.47 -5.63
CA TYR A 129 -14.76 3.43 -5.27
C TYR A 129 -14.05 2.91 -6.53
N ASP A 130 -12.72 2.94 -6.52
CA ASP A 130 -11.86 2.30 -7.51
C ASP A 130 -11.15 1.11 -6.87
N GLU A 131 -11.44 -0.08 -7.41
CA GLU A 131 -10.83 -1.33 -6.98
C GLU A 131 -9.31 -1.33 -7.20
N GLN A 132 -8.61 -2.06 -6.33
CA GLN A 132 -7.20 -2.33 -6.54
C GLN A 132 -7.00 -3.13 -7.83
N SER A 133 -5.99 -2.76 -8.61
CA SER A 133 -5.52 -3.52 -9.77
C SER A 133 -4.01 -3.77 -9.66
N MET A 134 -3.43 -4.46 -10.65
CA MET A 134 -1.97 -4.61 -10.73
C MET A 134 -1.22 -3.28 -10.91
N LEU A 135 -1.88 -2.24 -11.39
CA LEU A 135 -1.26 -0.95 -11.71
C LEU A 135 -1.73 0.19 -10.80
N THR A 136 -2.81 0.00 -10.05
CA THR A 136 -3.46 1.04 -9.26
C THR A 136 -3.79 0.53 -7.87
N ARG A 137 -3.53 1.38 -6.87
CA ARG A 137 -3.93 1.11 -5.49
C ARG A 137 -5.42 1.34 -5.31
N GLU A 138 -5.99 0.62 -4.37
CA GLU A 138 -7.38 0.82 -3.94
C GLU A 138 -7.59 2.26 -3.47
N ASN A 139 -8.64 2.92 -3.96
CA ASN A 139 -8.88 4.32 -3.61
C ASN A 139 -10.34 4.76 -3.77
N LEU A 140 -10.64 5.92 -3.19
CA LEU A 140 -11.83 6.70 -3.50
C LEU A 140 -11.44 7.83 -4.44
N SER A 141 -12.04 7.91 -5.62
CA SER A 141 -11.68 8.91 -6.61
C SER A 141 -12.80 9.85 -7.01
N THR A 142 -12.43 11.06 -7.41
CA THR A 142 -13.30 11.94 -8.18
C THR A 142 -12.54 12.55 -9.34
N GLU A 143 -13.22 12.71 -10.47
CA GLU A 143 -12.62 13.19 -11.71
C GLU A 143 -13.35 14.41 -12.24
N PHE A 144 -12.60 15.34 -12.82
CA PHE A 144 -13.13 16.50 -13.51
C PHE A 144 -12.15 17.03 -14.55
N VAL A 145 -12.67 17.77 -15.53
CA VAL A 145 -11.88 18.42 -16.56
C VAL A 145 -11.86 19.92 -16.31
N LEU A 146 -10.68 20.50 -16.39
CA LEU A 146 -10.45 21.94 -16.34
C LEU A 146 -9.98 22.42 -17.71
N ASP A 147 -10.69 23.39 -18.29
CA ASP A 147 -10.28 24.09 -19.52
C ASP A 147 -9.97 25.55 -19.19
N ASN A 148 -8.67 25.85 -19.03
CA ASN A 148 -8.17 27.18 -18.75
C ASN A 148 -7.79 27.96 -20.04
N ARG A 149 -8.19 27.48 -21.22
CA ARG A 149 -7.87 28.18 -22.48
C ARG A 149 -8.78 29.37 -22.76
N THR A 150 -9.99 29.38 -22.20
CA THR A 150 -11.00 30.41 -22.48
C THR A 150 -10.98 31.49 -21.39
N SER A 151 -10.64 32.73 -21.75
CA SER A 151 -10.58 33.88 -20.84
C SER A 151 -11.96 34.39 -20.35
N SER A 152 -13.02 33.60 -20.49
CA SER A 152 -14.37 34.03 -20.14
C SER A 152 -14.65 33.81 -18.65
N GLY A 153 -14.32 34.78 -17.81
CA GLY A 153 -14.68 34.81 -16.39
C GLY A 153 -13.54 34.47 -15.42
N LYS A 154 -13.89 34.28 -14.14
CA LYS A 154 -12.95 33.87 -13.10
C LYS A 154 -12.58 32.40 -13.31
N GLN A 155 -11.34 32.15 -13.74
CA GLN A 155 -10.80 30.80 -13.93
C GLN A 155 -10.29 30.20 -12.61
N PRO A 156 -10.39 28.88 -12.42
CA PRO A 156 -9.72 28.20 -11.33
C PRO A 156 -8.20 28.36 -11.39
N ALA A 157 -7.63 28.94 -10.33
CA ALA A 157 -6.19 29.12 -10.13
C ALA A 157 -5.63 28.15 -9.08
N TYR A 158 -6.47 27.67 -8.16
CA TYR A 158 -6.06 26.75 -7.10
C TYR A 158 -7.06 25.60 -6.93
N LEU A 159 -6.53 24.45 -6.53
CA LEU A 159 -7.27 23.28 -6.08
C LEU A 159 -6.97 23.08 -4.60
N LEU A 160 -8.01 22.93 -3.80
CA LEU A 160 -7.91 22.66 -2.38
C LEU A 160 -8.68 21.40 -2.05
N ALA A 161 -8.03 20.41 -1.45
CA ALA A 161 -8.68 19.27 -0.83
C ALA A 161 -8.75 19.51 0.68
N LEU A 162 -9.94 19.35 1.24
CA LEU A 162 -10.22 19.47 2.67
C LEU A 162 -11.32 18.49 3.05
N THR A 163 -11.58 18.26 4.33
CA THR A 163 -12.74 17.44 4.76
C THR A 163 -13.77 18.30 5.49
N THR A 164 -15.04 18.18 5.11
CA THR A 164 -16.18 18.80 5.79
C THR A 164 -16.87 17.80 6.71
N GLU A 165 -17.77 18.27 7.59
CA GLU A 165 -18.52 17.35 8.44
C GLU A 165 -19.42 16.43 7.60
N GLU A 166 -20.04 17.00 6.56
CA GLU A 166 -20.84 16.27 5.59
C GLU A 166 -19.99 15.23 4.84
N ALA A 167 -18.74 15.57 4.49
CA ALA A 167 -17.81 14.63 3.86
C ALA A 167 -17.40 13.47 4.79
N ARG A 168 -17.28 13.71 6.10
CA ARG A 168 -16.97 12.65 7.09
C ARG A 168 -18.11 11.65 7.27
N GLN A 169 -19.33 12.03 6.92
CA GLN A 169 -20.49 11.13 6.98
C GLN A 169 -20.65 10.29 5.70
N VAL A 170 -19.87 10.57 4.65
CA VAL A 170 -19.89 9.77 3.43
C VAL A 170 -19.26 8.41 3.71
N SER A 171 -20.01 7.37 3.41
CA SER A 171 -19.56 5.99 3.50
C SER A 171 -19.86 5.28 2.18
N LEU A 172 -18.85 4.63 1.61
CA LEU A 172 -18.93 3.97 0.31
C LEU A 172 -18.69 2.48 0.51
N LYS A 173 -19.52 1.66 -0.14
CA LYS A 173 -19.29 0.22 -0.20
C LYS A 173 -18.02 -0.02 -1.00
N VAL A 174 -17.13 -0.85 -0.48
CA VAL A 174 -15.86 -1.24 -1.12
C VAL A 174 -15.81 -2.76 -1.27
N ALA A 175 -14.81 -3.25 -2.00
CA ALA A 175 -14.66 -4.68 -2.19
C ALA A 175 -14.50 -5.39 -0.85
N ASN A 176 -15.14 -6.54 -0.73
CA ASN A 176 -14.86 -7.49 0.33
C ASN A 176 -13.87 -8.51 -0.21
N PHE A 177 -12.64 -8.48 0.31
CA PHE A 177 -11.56 -9.32 -0.22
C PHE A 177 -11.82 -10.82 -0.05
N ASP A 178 -12.58 -11.23 0.97
CA ASP A 178 -12.94 -12.64 1.14
C ASP A 178 -13.95 -13.12 0.08
N GLU A 179 -14.92 -12.27 -0.25
CA GLU A 179 -15.88 -12.53 -1.33
C GLU A 179 -15.21 -12.52 -2.70
N GLU A 180 -14.31 -11.56 -2.92
CA GLU A 180 -13.55 -11.44 -4.15
C GLU A 180 -12.61 -12.63 -4.36
N TYR A 181 -11.91 -13.05 -3.31
CA TYR A 181 -11.06 -14.22 -3.34
C TYR A 181 -11.86 -15.50 -3.64
N ALA A 182 -13.00 -15.69 -2.96
CA ALA A 182 -13.86 -16.83 -3.20
C ALA A 182 -14.43 -16.82 -4.64
N ARG A 183 -14.84 -15.66 -5.16
CA ARG A 183 -15.31 -15.48 -6.53
C ARG A 183 -14.26 -15.90 -7.56
N ILE A 184 -13.03 -15.39 -7.44
CA ILE A 184 -11.93 -15.68 -8.36
C ILE A 184 -11.54 -17.18 -8.32
N ARG A 185 -11.63 -17.81 -7.14
CA ARG A 185 -11.30 -19.23 -6.95
C ARG A 185 -12.48 -20.18 -7.16
N ALA A 186 -13.65 -19.69 -7.59
CA ALA A 186 -14.88 -20.46 -7.73
C ALA A 186 -15.26 -21.25 -6.46
N ARG A 187 -15.07 -20.63 -5.29
CA ARG A 187 -15.43 -21.16 -3.97
C ARG A 187 -16.63 -20.42 -3.39
N THR A 188 -17.27 -21.01 -2.38
CA THR A 188 -18.28 -20.32 -1.58
C THR A 188 -17.60 -19.29 -0.68
N ALA A 189 -18.02 -18.03 -0.78
CA ALA A 189 -17.53 -16.98 0.10
C ALA A 189 -17.91 -17.27 1.56
N PRO A 190 -17.04 -16.97 2.53
CA PRO A 190 -17.44 -16.98 3.93
C PRO A 190 -18.58 -15.97 4.15
N PRO A 191 -19.46 -16.21 5.15
CA PRO A 191 -20.55 -15.30 5.45
C PRO A 191 -20.00 -14.04 6.15
N THR A 192 -19.48 -13.13 5.35
CA THR A 192 -18.98 -11.81 5.75
C THR A 192 -19.98 -10.73 5.36
N GLY A 193 -20.06 -9.66 6.16
CA GLY A 193 -20.89 -8.51 5.83
C GLY A 193 -20.25 -7.62 4.77
N ASP A 194 -21.06 -6.77 4.14
CA ASP A 194 -20.59 -5.71 3.26
C ASP A 194 -19.61 -4.79 4.00
N ILE A 195 -18.50 -4.44 3.33
CA ILE A 195 -17.50 -3.52 3.87
C ILE A 195 -17.77 -2.12 3.34
N TYR A 196 -17.78 -1.16 4.25
CA TYR A 196 -17.96 0.25 3.96
C TYR A 196 -16.75 1.05 4.46
N THR A 197 -16.44 2.15 3.77
CA THR A 197 -15.35 3.04 4.20
C THR A 197 -15.73 3.83 5.46
N GLU A 198 -14.79 3.88 6.39
CA GLU A 198 -14.77 4.79 7.53
C GLU A 198 -13.94 6.03 7.20
N ALA A 199 -14.51 7.22 7.41
CA ALA A 199 -13.80 8.47 7.20
C ALA A 199 -12.80 8.72 8.33
N VAL A 200 -11.53 8.95 7.98
CA VAL A 200 -10.44 9.25 8.92
C VAL A 200 -9.85 10.64 8.68
N ALA A 201 -9.19 11.20 9.70
CA ALA A 201 -8.61 12.54 9.64
C ALA A 201 -7.24 12.58 8.93
N ASP A 202 -6.58 11.44 8.84
CA ASP A 202 -5.31 11.22 8.17
C ASP A 202 -5.47 10.29 6.97
N GLY A 203 -4.49 10.28 6.06
CA GLY A 203 -4.55 9.46 4.86
C GLY A 203 -3.55 9.89 3.82
N THR A 204 -3.70 9.42 2.59
CA THR A 204 -2.86 9.86 1.46
C THR A 204 -3.73 10.26 0.29
N LEU A 205 -3.53 11.49 -0.18
CA LEU A 205 -4.12 11.97 -1.42
C LEU A 205 -3.12 11.78 -2.57
N ARG A 206 -3.62 11.32 -3.70
CA ARG A 206 -2.88 11.23 -4.97
C ARG A 206 -3.63 12.03 -6.02
N LEU A 207 -2.97 13.05 -6.55
CA LEU A 207 -3.50 13.90 -7.61
C LEU A 207 -2.87 13.49 -8.93
N GLN A 208 -3.65 12.86 -9.80
CA GLN A 208 -3.26 12.55 -11.17
C GLN A 208 -3.76 13.64 -12.11
N ILE A 209 -2.85 14.16 -12.95
CA ILE A 209 -3.15 15.21 -13.94
C ILE A 209 -2.77 14.70 -15.32
N THR A 210 -3.72 14.69 -16.25
CA THR A 210 -3.51 14.26 -17.64
C THR A 210 -3.81 15.43 -18.58
N PRO A 211 -2.83 15.89 -19.39
CA PRO A 211 -3.08 16.91 -20.39
C PRO A 211 -3.97 16.36 -21.52
N LEU A 212 -5.09 17.03 -21.79
CA LEU A 212 -5.96 16.71 -22.91
C LEU A 212 -5.48 17.50 -24.13
N LEU A 213 -4.69 16.85 -24.99
CA LEU A 213 -4.20 17.46 -26.23
C LEU A 213 -5.40 17.88 -27.09
N SER A 214 -5.49 19.18 -27.37
CA SER A 214 -6.47 19.71 -28.32
C SER A 214 -6.01 19.36 -29.73
N GLN A 215 -6.44 18.23 -30.28
CA GLN A 215 -6.22 17.96 -31.70
C GLN A 215 -7.04 18.99 -32.52
N PRO A 216 -6.45 19.80 -33.40
CA PRO A 216 -7.24 20.44 -34.44
C PRO A 216 -7.77 19.34 -35.36
N ALA A 217 -9.07 19.41 -35.69
CA ALA A 217 -9.74 18.47 -36.57
C ALA A 217 -8.96 18.28 -37.88
N ARG A 218 -8.26 17.15 -37.99
CA ARG A 218 -7.87 16.56 -39.26
C ARG A 218 -8.60 15.24 -39.35
N GLU A 219 -9.63 15.22 -40.20
CA GLU A 219 -10.19 14.00 -40.74
C GLU A 219 -9.10 13.25 -41.50
N THR A 220 -8.34 12.41 -40.80
CA THR A 220 -7.56 11.35 -41.43
C THR A 220 -8.31 10.05 -41.20
N ARG A 221 -8.77 9.49 -42.34
CA ARG A 221 -9.40 8.18 -42.45
C ARG A 221 -8.79 7.18 -41.48
N ILE A 222 -9.64 6.55 -40.69
CA ILE A 222 -9.31 5.44 -39.81
C ILE A 222 -9.01 4.24 -40.70
N THR A 223 -7.75 4.04 -41.07
CA THR A 223 -7.26 2.68 -41.29
C THR A 223 -7.09 2.03 -39.92
N PRO A 224 -7.62 0.82 -39.69
CA PRO A 224 -7.39 0.12 -38.44
C PRO A 224 -5.87 -0.02 -38.23
N PRO A 225 -5.34 0.27 -37.02
CA PRO A 225 -3.95 -0.07 -36.74
C PRO A 225 -3.77 -1.58 -36.96
N PRO A 226 -2.68 -2.03 -37.58
CA PRO A 226 -2.36 -3.45 -37.62
C PRO A 226 -2.32 -3.93 -36.17
N ARG A 227 -3.09 -4.99 -35.89
CA ARG A 227 -3.00 -5.67 -34.60
C ARG A 227 -1.54 -6.06 -34.40
N PRO A 228 -0.92 -5.72 -33.27
CA PRO A 228 0.32 -6.36 -32.90
C PRO A 228 0.01 -7.84 -32.72
N ASP A 229 0.57 -8.69 -33.59
CA ASP A 229 0.71 -10.12 -33.33
C ASP A 229 1.71 -10.28 -32.17
N TYR A 230 1.27 -9.97 -30.96
CA TYR A 230 1.94 -10.33 -29.72
C TYR A 230 1.10 -11.41 -29.04
N VAL A 231 0.97 -12.54 -29.72
CA VAL A 231 1.04 -13.80 -29.00
C VAL A 231 2.49 -14.24 -29.17
N PRO A 232 3.36 -14.08 -28.16
CA PRO A 232 4.56 -14.89 -28.17
C PRO A 232 4.06 -16.33 -28.18
N SER A 233 4.39 -17.09 -29.23
CA SER A 233 4.41 -18.53 -29.12
C SER A 233 5.21 -18.85 -27.87
N THR A 234 4.57 -19.54 -26.92
CA THR A 234 5.21 -20.08 -25.74
C THR A 234 6.55 -20.70 -26.20
N PRO A 235 7.71 -20.16 -25.80
CA PRO A 235 8.90 -20.97 -25.88
C PRO A 235 8.59 -22.17 -24.99
N ASP A 236 8.68 -23.37 -25.53
CA ASP A 236 8.79 -24.58 -24.73
C ASP A 236 9.99 -24.37 -23.80
N ILE A 237 9.73 -23.95 -22.56
CA ILE A 237 10.72 -23.96 -21.50
C ILE A 237 10.82 -25.42 -21.07
N VAL A 238 11.52 -26.20 -21.88
CA VAL A 238 12.23 -27.38 -21.41
C VAL A 238 13.41 -26.86 -20.59
N GLN A 239 13.15 -26.59 -19.31
CA GLN A 239 14.14 -26.67 -18.23
C GLN A 239 13.41 -26.95 -16.92
N LYS A 240 12.67 -28.07 -16.94
CA LYS A 240 12.53 -28.93 -15.77
C LYS A 240 13.91 -29.54 -15.49
N ASP A 241 14.12 -30.07 -14.29
CA ASP A 241 15.33 -30.81 -13.88
C ASP A 241 16.39 -29.95 -13.16
N LYS A 242 15.98 -29.35 -12.03
CA LYS A 242 16.68 -29.54 -10.72
C LYS A 242 16.00 -28.80 -9.56
N ALA A 243 15.37 -27.65 -9.81
CA ALA A 243 14.64 -26.91 -8.76
C ALA A 243 13.27 -27.54 -8.43
N SER A 244 12.58 -28.10 -9.44
CA SER A 244 11.25 -28.71 -9.31
C SER A 244 11.19 -29.93 -8.38
N ASN A 245 12.28 -30.71 -8.29
CA ASN A 245 12.27 -31.95 -7.50
C ASN A 245 12.46 -31.67 -6.00
N VAL A 246 13.17 -30.59 -5.64
CA VAL A 246 13.45 -30.23 -4.24
C VAL A 246 12.23 -29.56 -3.59
N SER A 247 11.51 -28.70 -4.33
CA SER A 247 10.26 -28.10 -3.85
C SER A 247 9.17 -29.15 -3.62
N GLU A 248 9.06 -30.13 -4.51
CA GLU A 248 8.08 -31.21 -4.39
C GLU A 248 8.39 -32.11 -3.19
N THR A 249 9.67 -32.38 -2.93
CA THR A 249 10.10 -33.16 -1.76
C THR A 249 9.82 -32.43 -0.44
N ILE A 250 10.21 -31.14 -0.32
CA ILE A 250 10.02 -30.41 0.94
C ILE A 250 8.54 -30.10 1.23
N ASN A 251 7.72 -29.92 0.19
CA ASN A 251 6.28 -29.77 0.34
C ASN A 251 5.65 -31.08 0.80
N GLN A 252 6.06 -32.21 0.22
CA GLN A 252 5.59 -33.53 0.64
C GLN A 252 6.00 -33.85 2.07
N ASP A 253 7.25 -33.58 2.47
CA ASP A 253 7.73 -33.77 3.84
C ASP A 253 6.90 -32.95 4.85
N TYR A 254 6.47 -31.73 4.45
CA TYR A 254 5.60 -30.89 5.28
C TYR A 254 4.19 -31.46 5.42
N LEU A 255 3.60 -31.95 4.33
CA LEU A 255 2.29 -32.61 4.34
C LEU A 255 2.30 -33.89 5.16
N ASP A 256 3.36 -34.70 5.03
CA ASP A 256 3.54 -35.94 5.79
C ASP A 256 3.69 -35.65 7.29
N ALA A 257 4.35 -34.56 7.66
CA ALA A 257 4.44 -34.11 9.06
C ALA A 257 3.07 -33.71 9.64
N VAL A 258 2.24 -33.00 8.85
CA VAL A 258 0.87 -32.66 9.24
C VAL A 258 0.01 -33.91 9.37
N GLN A 259 0.06 -34.81 8.38
CA GLN A 259 -0.70 -36.06 8.39
C GLN A 259 -0.30 -36.94 9.58
N SER A 260 0.99 -37.05 9.87
CA SER A 260 1.50 -37.81 11.02
C SER A 260 1.00 -37.24 12.36
N ALA A 261 0.91 -35.92 12.49
CA ALA A 261 0.34 -35.29 13.68
C ALA A 261 -1.17 -35.57 13.82
N LEU A 262 -1.91 -35.57 12.72
CA LEU A 262 -3.34 -35.89 12.69
C LEU A 262 -3.59 -37.38 13.03
N ASP A 263 -2.86 -38.29 12.41
CA ASP A 263 -2.95 -39.73 12.66
C ASP A 263 -2.54 -40.08 14.10
N GLY A 264 -1.52 -39.37 14.61
CA GLY A 264 -1.07 -39.43 16.00
C GLY A 264 -2.05 -38.79 17.00
N LYS A 265 -3.14 -38.17 16.54
CA LYS A 265 -4.11 -37.38 17.33
C LYS A 265 -3.49 -36.20 18.09
N ASP A 266 -2.33 -35.73 17.67
CA ASP A 266 -1.72 -34.50 18.17
C ASP A 266 -2.28 -33.29 17.41
N ILE A 267 -3.51 -32.93 17.78
CA ILE A 267 -4.24 -31.82 17.15
C ILE A 267 -3.53 -30.49 17.36
N ASN A 268 -2.81 -30.32 18.48
CA ASN A 268 -2.08 -29.07 18.76
C ASN A 268 -0.90 -28.91 17.81
N GLN A 269 -0.12 -29.98 17.59
CA GLN A 269 0.98 -29.96 16.63
C GLN A 269 0.47 -29.74 15.20
N ALA A 270 -0.61 -30.41 14.81
CA ALA A 270 -1.21 -30.22 13.49
C ALA A 270 -1.66 -28.75 13.29
N LEU A 271 -2.38 -28.17 14.25
CA LEU A 271 -2.82 -26.76 14.17
C LEU A 271 -1.64 -25.78 14.16
N SER A 272 -0.55 -26.09 14.87
CA SER A 272 0.68 -25.31 14.83
C SER A 272 1.30 -25.30 13.42
N LEU A 273 1.43 -26.47 12.79
CA LEU A 273 1.94 -26.60 11.42
C LEU A 273 1.05 -25.87 10.41
N ARG A 274 -0.28 -25.97 10.56
CA ARG A 274 -1.24 -25.22 9.75
C ARG A 274 -1.09 -23.70 9.92
N SER A 275 -0.88 -23.22 11.14
CA SER A 275 -0.63 -21.80 11.39
C SER A 275 0.72 -21.34 10.83
N ALA A 276 1.76 -22.17 10.95
CA ALA A 276 3.11 -21.84 10.52
C ALA A 276 3.19 -21.63 9.01
N ILE A 277 2.54 -22.48 8.20
CA ILE A 277 2.57 -22.34 6.74
C ILE A 277 1.82 -21.09 6.25
N ARG A 278 0.71 -20.72 6.92
CA ARG A 278 -0.01 -19.47 6.65
C ARG A 278 0.83 -18.25 7.01
N GLN A 279 1.52 -18.29 8.14
CA GLN A 279 2.42 -17.23 8.57
C GLN A 279 3.62 -17.11 7.62
N LEU A 280 4.11 -18.22 7.07
CA LEU A 280 5.17 -18.21 6.07
C LEU A 280 4.74 -17.46 4.81
N HIS A 281 3.56 -17.75 4.27
CA HIS A 281 3.03 -17.03 3.09
C HIS A 281 3.04 -15.50 3.29
N ILE A 282 2.53 -15.02 4.43
CA ILE A 282 2.53 -13.59 4.79
C ILE A 282 3.96 -13.03 4.86
N THR A 283 4.86 -13.78 5.48
CA THR A 283 6.27 -13.37 5.66
C THR A 283 6.97 -13.24 4.31
N LEU A 284 6.71 -14.15 3.38
CA LEU A 284 7.29 -14.11 2.03
C LEU A 284 6.76 -12.94 1.21
N GLN A 285 5.47 -12.60 1.33
CA GLN A 285 4.90 -11.39 0.71
C GLN A 285 5.57 -10.11 1.22
N GLN A 286 5.71 -9.99 2.55
CA GLN A 286 6.38 -8.85 3.16
C GLN A 286 7.85 -8.75 2.73
N GLN A 287 8.56 -9.88 2.69
CA GLN A 287 9.94 -9.95 2.23
C GLN A 287 10.08 -9.53 0.77
N PHE A 288 9.19 -10.00 -0.11
CA PHE A 288 9.17 -9.62 -1.51
C PHE A 288 8.95 -8.11 -1.66
N SER A 289 7.91 -7.55 -1.02
CA SER A 289 7.64 -6.12 -1.07
C SER A 289 8.80 -5.28 -0.55
N ALA A 290 9.47 -5.73 0.51
CA ALA A 290 10.63 -5.04 1.07
C ALA A 290 11.90 -5.15 0.20
N SER A 291 11.98 -6.16 -0.67
CA SER A 291 13.21 -6.50 -1.43
C SER A 291 13.12 -6.16 -2.92
N TYR A 292 11.92 -5.85 -3.44
CA TYR A 292 11.66 -5.71 -4.88
C TYR A 292 12.36 -4.50 -5.53
N ASP A 293 12.50 -3.38 -4.82
CA ASP A 293 13.13 -2.14 -5.32
C ASP A 293 14.48 -1.85 -4.64
N VAL A 294 15.05 -2.87 -4.00
CA VAL A 294 16.30 -2.76 -3.24
C VAL A 294 17.48 -3.23 -4.10
N ASP A 295 18.63 -2.57 -3.97
CA ASP A 295 19.83 -2.91 -4.72
C ASP A 295 20.19 -4.41 -4.57
N LYS A 296 20.36 -5.10 -5.69
CA LYS A 296 20.58 -6.56 -5.76
C LYS A 296 21.79 -7.02 -4.95
N SER A 297 22.82 -6.18 -4.82
CA SER A 297 24.03 -6.48 -4.04
C SER A 297 23.78 -6.44 -2.53
N SER A 298 22.72 -5.77 -2.09
CA SER A 298 22.31 -5.67 -0.69
C SER A 298 21.35 -6.78 -0.25
N LEU A 299 20.78 -7.54 -1.19
CA LEU A 299 19.93 -8.70 -0.90
C LEU A 299 20.76 -9.83 -0.26
N LYS A 300 20.49 -10.12 1.00
CA LYS A 300 21.13 -11.21 1.74
C LYS A 300 20.23 -12.44 1.79
N PRO A 301 20.76 -13.65 1.50
CA PRO A 301 20.02 -14.89 1.74
C PRO A 301 19.77 -15.08 3.26
N PRO A 302 18.76 -15.88 3.63
CA PRO A 302 18.51 -16.21 5.03
C PRO A 302 19.73 -16.88 5.68
N ALA A 303 19.86 -16.72 7.01
CA ALA A 303 20.91 -17.39 7.78
C ALA A 303 20.81 -18.91 7.63
N SER A 304 21.94 -19.61 7.61
CA SER A 304 22.01 -21.06 7.37
C SER A 304 21.10 -21.86 8.29
N LEU A 305 20.46 -22.88 7.74
CA LEU A 305 19.59 -23.79 8.48
C LEU A 305 20.40 -24.63 9.50
N PRO A 306 19.97 -24.74 10.77
CA PRO A 306 20.61 -25.62 11.74
C PRO A 306 20.39 -27.10 11.41
N GLU A 307 21.34 -27.96 11.80
CA GLU A 307 21.41 -29.38 11.41
C GLU A 307 20.20 -30.24 11.85
N ASN A 308 19.44 -29.77 12.85
CA ASN A 308 18.20 -30.40 13.37
C ASN A 308 17.01 -29.43 13.31
N ALA A 309 16.90 -28.64 12.24
CA ALA A 309 15.80 -27.70 12.09
C ALA A 309 14.44 -28.42 12.03
N ALA A 310 13.46 -27.84 12.71
CA ALA A 310 12.07 -28.27 12.59
C ALA A 310 11.58 -28.08 11.14
N ILE A 311 10.59 -28.86 10.71
CA ILE A 311 10.12 -28.87 9.32
C ILE A 311 9.62 -27.48 8.88
N GLU A 312 9.07 -26.68 9.81
CA GLU A 312 8.67 -25.28 9.59
C GLU A 312 9.84 -24.37 9.27
N ALA A 313 10.97 -24.55 9.96
CA ALA A 313 12.18 -23.78 9.71
C ALA A 313 12.82 -24.17 8.37
N SER A 314 12.80 -25.46 8.03
CA SER A 314 13.31 -25.99 6.76
C SER A 314 12.54 -25.43 5.57
N ILE A 315 11.21 -25.47 5.62
CA ILE A 315 10.37 -24.96 4.54
C ILE A 315 10.47 -23.43 4.42
N SER A 316 10.49 -22.72 5.55
CA SER A 316 10.69 -21.27 5.56
C SER A 316 12.01 -20.87 4.93
N TYR A 317 13.11 -21.51 5.34
CA TYR A 317 14.44 -21.24 4.79
C TYR A 317 14.47 -21.46 3.27
N TYR A 318 13.90 -22.57 2.78
CA TYR A 318 13.88 -22.88 1.36
C TYR A 318 13.19 -21.78 0.53
N TYR A 319 11.95 -21.42 0.88
CA TYR A 319 11.19 -20.44 0.10
C TYR A 319 11.80 -19.03 0.19
N GLN A 320 12.29 -18.62 1.35
CA GLN A 320 12.98 -17.34 1.50
C GLN A 320 14.24 -17.28 0.63
N GLN A 321 14.98 -18.39 0.51
CA GLN A 321 16.16 -18.49 -0.36
C GLN A 321 15.76 -18.37 -1.83
N GLN A 322 14.70 -19.07 -2.27
CA GLN A 322 14.23 -19.02 -3.66
C GLN A 322 13.79 -17.62 -4.08
N ILE A 323 13.08 -16.89 -3.23
CA ILE A 323 12.67 -15.50 -3.49
C ILE A 323 13.89 -14.60 -3.69
N ILE A 324 14.89 -14.68 -2.80
CA ILE A 324 16.10 -13.87 -2.91
C ILE A 324 16.90 -14.22 -4.18
N LEU A 325 16.98 -15.51 -4.54
CA LEU A 325 17.63 -15.94 -5.78
C LEU A 325 16.91 -15.40 -7.02
N ALA A 326 15.58 -15.48 -7.05
CA ALA A 326 14.77 -14.97 -8.15
C ALA A 326 14.90 -13.44 -8.31
N LEU A 327 14.89 -12.70 -7.19
CA LEU A 327 15.09 -11.24 -7.20
C LEU A 327 16.50 -10.84 -7.66
N LYS A 328 17.54 -11.58 -7.26
CA LYS A 328 18.91 -11.37 -7.76
C LYS A 328 19.04 -11.61 -9.26
N GLN A 329 18.22 -12.49 -9.82
CA GLN A 329 18.18 -12.80 -11.26
C GLN A 329 17.29 -11.85 -12.07
N ASP A 330 16.76 -10.78 -11.47
CA ASP A 330 15.81 -9.85 -12.11
C ASP A 330 14.51 -10.52 -12.57
N ASN A 331 14.12 -11.61 -11.90
CA ASN A 331 12.92 -12.36 -12.24
C ASN A 331 11.89 -12.28 -11.09
N PRO A 332 11.19 -11.14 -10.95
CA PRO A 332 10.19 -10.98 -9.90
C PRO A 332 8.98 -11.89 -10.11
N GLN A 333 8.68 -12.29 -11.35
CA GLN A 333 7.61 -13.24 -11.64
C GLN A 333 7.92 -14.62 -11.06
N ALA A 334 9.18 -15.07 -11.13
CA ALA A 334 9.61 -16.31 -10.47
C ALA A 334 9.51 -16.19 -8.94
N ALA A 335 9.85 -15.02 -8.36
CA ALA A 335 9.70 -14.80 -6.92
C ALA A 335 8.23 -14.90 -6.47
N LEU A 336 7.30 -14.32 -7.23
CA LEU A 336 5.86 -14.43 -6.98
C LEU A 336 5.37 -15.88 -7.13
N ALA A 337 5.85 -16.61 -8.14
CA ALA A 337 5.49 -18.03 -8.32
C ALA A 337 5.88 -18.90 -7.11
N TRP A 338 7.00 -18.59 -6.44
CA TRP A 338 7.39 -19.26 -5.20
C TRP A 338 6.46 -18.95 -4.03
N ILE A 339 5.93 -17.72 -3.97
CA ILE A 339 4.92 -17.34 -2.96
C ILE A 339 3.62 -18.10 -3.21
N ASP A 340 3.20 -18.20 -4.47
CA ASP A 340 1.99 -18.93 -4.88
C ASP A 340 2.08 -20.43 -4.54
N GLN A 341 3.27 -21.02 -4.61
CA GLN A 341 3.48 -22.40 -4.19
C GLN A 341 3.27 -22.63 -2.68
N VAL A 342 3.60 -21.63 -1.84
CA VAL A 342 3.33 -21.72 -0.39
C VAL A 342 1.85 -21.55 -0.09
N ASP A 343 1.14 -20.70 -0.84
CA ASP A 343 -0.33 -20.58 -0.74
C ASP A 343 -1.01 -21.91 -1.13
N GLN A 344 -0.55 -22.53 -2.21
CA GLN A 344 -1.03 -23.85 -2.63
C GLN A 344 -0.78 -24.93 -1.56
N LEU A 345 0.41 -24.96 -0.96
CA LEU A 345 0.73 -25.89 0.11
C LEU A 345 -0.12 -25.63 1.36
N ALA A 346 -0.33 -24.37 1.74
CA ALA A 346 -1.21 -24.01 2.85
C ALA A 346 -2.65 -24.49 2.62
N TRP A 347 -3.12 -24.43 1.37
CA TRP A 347 -4.41 -25.00 0.99
C TRP A 347 -4.44 -26.53 1.09
N GLU A 348 -3.39 -27.23 0.67
CA GLU A 348 -3.28 -28.69 0.78
C GLU A 348 -3.29 -29.13 2.25
N VAL A 349 -2.56 -28.43 3.12
CA VAL A 349 -2.59 -28.63 4.57
C VAL A 349 -4.01 -28.42 5.12
N ASP A 350 -4.74 -27.41 4.65
CA ASP A 350 -6.13 -27.17 5.05
C ASP A 350 -7.08 -28.31 4.66
N GLN A 351 -6.80 -29.08 3.61
CA GLN A 351 -7.63 -30.23 3.20
C GLN A 351 -7.41 -31.48 4.07
N LEU A 352 -6.33 -31.52 4.87
CA LEU A 352 -6.05 -32.65 5.76
C LEU A 352 -6.87 -32.60 7.07
N PHE A 353 -7.41 -31.43 7.44
CA PHE A 353 -8.28 -31.22 8.61
C PHE A 353 -9.76 -31.32 8.22
#